data_AF-A0A958B682-F1
#
_entry.id   AF-A0A958B682-F1
#
_cell.length_a   1.000
_cell.length_b   1.000
_cell.length_c   1.000
_cell.angle_alpha   90.00
_cell.angle_beta   90.00
_cell.angle_gamma   90.00
#
_symmetry.space_group_name_H-M   'P 1'
#
loop_
_entity.id
_entity.type
_entity.pdbx_description
1 polymer ?
#
loop_
_entity_poly.entity_id
_entity_poly.type
_entity_poly.pdbx_seq_one_letter_code
_entity_poly.pdbx_strand_id
1 'polypeptide(L)'
;MLIYPDDRVLVTIMNNLEDWRRVHDENWYRIPVKHAPEPVPNIDWIAFYQTKAFGGDRWAVHFYAKVLGHELLTRRDLIPTEANHKRANAWYYKLMLGPLHHKLPPIISERRRRITFIFTTGDRFEAAVEINDLLNDESPAGYPFVTLKENREDFGD
;
A
#
# COMPACT_ATOMS: atom_id res chain seq x y z
N MET A 1 12.71 12.61 8.46
CA MET A 1 12.95 12.54 7.01
C MET A 1 11.86 13.36 6.34
N LEU A 2 12.14 14.06 5.24
CA LEU A 2 11.18 14.95 4.58
C LEU A 2 10.60 14.27 3.33
N ILE A 3 9.27 14.25 3.21
CA ILE A 3 8.56 13.99 1.96
C ILE A 3 8.58 15.30 1.16
N TYR A 4 8.98 15.24 -0.12
CA TYR A 4 8.94 16.41 -1.00
C TYR A 4 7.59 16.54 -1.69
N PRO A 5 7.16 17.75 -2.10
CA PRO A 5 5.87 17.96 -2.74
C PRO A 5 5.57 17.01 -3.91
N ASP A 6 6.54 16.82 -4.79
CA ASP A 6 6.40 16.00 -6.01
C ASP A 6 6.70 14.50 -5.78
N ASP A 7 6.99 14.08 -4.54
CA ASP A 7 7.23 12.67 -4.24
C ASP A 7 5.98 11.83 -4.57
N ARG A 8 6.19 10.66 -5.16
CA ARG A 8 5.13 9.74 -5.53
C ARG A 8 4.81 8.84 -4.35
N VAL A 9 3.64 9.04 -3.75
CA VAL A 9 3.19 8.28 -2.59
C VAL A 9 2.11 7.29 -3.00
N LEU A 10 2.33 6.00 -2.71
CA LEU A 10 1.32 4.96 -2.87
C LEU A 10 0.72 4.62 -1.50
N VAL A 11 -0.57 4.85 -1.33
CA VAL A 11 -1.33 4.29 -0.21
C VAL A 11 -1.87 2.92 -0.62
N THR A 12 -1.47 1.88 0.10
CA THR A 12 -1.90 0.49 -0.14
C THR A 12 -2.81 0.00 0.98
N ILE A 13 -3.73 -0.91 0.65
CA ILE A 13 -4.49 -1.63 1.66
C ILE A 13 -3.59 -2.54 2.50
N MET A 14 -3.75 -2.47 3.82
CA MET A 14 -3.17 -3.39 4.78
C MET A 14 -4.30 -4.11 5.52
N ASN A 15 -4.56 -5.36 5.13
CA ASN A 15 -5.63 -6.20 5.67
C ASN A 15 -5.15 -7.53 6.25
N ASN A 16 -3.84 -7.77 6.25
CA ASN A 16 -3.23 -9.01 6.68
C ASN A 16 -2.11 -8.71 7.69
N LEU A 17 -2.17 -9.32 8.87
CA LEU A 17 -1.21 -9.11 9.95
C LEU A 17 0.18 -9.70 9.65
N GLU A 18 0.24 -10.75 8.84
CA GLU A 18 1.49 -11.42 8.44
C GLU A 18 2.23 -10.58 7.38
N ASP A 19 1.52 -9.87 6.50
CA ASP A 19 2.12 -8.83 5.65
C ASP A 19 2.59 -7.61 6.48
N TRP A 20 1.83 -7.20 7.50
CA TRP A 20 2.27 -6.14 8.43
C TRP A 20 3.52 -6.52 9.21
N ARG A 21 3.61 -7.77 9.69
CA ARG A 21 4.79 -8.31 10.36
C ARG A 21 6.04 -8.19 9.47
N ARG A 22 5.93 -8.49 8.17
CA ARG A 22 7.05 -8.31 7.22
C ARG A 22 7.46 -6.85 7.04
N VAL A 23 6.47 -5.95 6.97
CA VAL A 23 6.75 -4.52 6.89
C VAL A 23 7.52 -4.04 8.12
N HIS A 24 7.07 -4.45 9.31
CA HIS A 24 7.64 -4.01 10.58
C HIS A 24 8.98 -4.68 10.91
N ASP A 25 9.08 -6.00 10.76
CA ASP A 25 10.23 -6.79 11.23
C ASP A 25 11.28 -7.01 10.14
N GLU A 26 10.85 -7.05 8.87
CA GLU A 26 11.70 -7.43 7.73
C GLU A 26 11.94 -6.27 6.76
N ASN A 27 11.31 -5.10 6.97
CA ASN A 27 11.44 -3.90 6.14
C ASN A 27 11.15 -4.13 4.65
N TRP A 28 10.12 -4.92 4.32
CA TRP A 28 9.68 -5.06 2.94
C TRP A 28 8.16 -5.27 2.82
N TYR A 29 7.60 -4.90 1.66
CA TYR A 29 6.20 -5.13 1.32
C TYR A 29 6.05 -5.72 -0.09
N ARG A 30 4.96 -6.44 -0.36
CA ARG A 30 4.66 -7.02 -1.67
C ARG A 30 3.46 -6.40 -2.36
N ILE A 31 3.58 -6.22 -3.67
CA ILE A 31 2.47 -5.85 -4.54
C ILE A 31 2.35 -6.89 -5.65
N PRO A 32 1.20 -7.57 -5.81
CA PRO A 32 0.99 -8.48 -6.94
C PRO A 32 1.04 -7.70 -8.26
N VAL A 33 1.90 -8.12 -9.19
CA VAL A 33 2.11 -7.41 -10.47
C VAL A 33 0.82 -7.31 -11.28
N LYS A 34 -0.01 -8.36 -11.27
CA LYS A 34 -1.32 -8.40 -11.95
C LYS A 34 -2.28 -7.27 -11.52
N HIS A 35 -2.12 -6.76 -10.30
CA HIS A 35 -3.03 -5.77 -9.71
C HIS A 35 -2.33 -4.44 -9.38
N ALA A 36 -1.03 -4.35 -9.66
CA ALA A 36 -0.26 -3.15 -9.39
C ALA A 36 -0.77 -2.00 -10.27
N PRO A 37 -0.99 -0.79 -9.70
CA PRO A 37 -1.30 0.38 -10.51
C PRO A 37 -0.08 0.77 -11.35
N GLU A 38 -0.31 1.44 -12.48
CA GLU A 38 0.72 1.80 -13.46
C GLU A 38 1.98 2.46 -12.87
N PRO A 39 1.91 3.34 -11.85
CA PRO A 39 3.12 3.92 -11.25
C PRO A 39 4.02 2.93 -10.52
N VAL A 40 3.56 1.73 -10.15
CA VAL A 40 4.37 0.74 -9.44
C VAL A 40 5.30 0.01 -10.42
N PRO A 41 6.59 -0.19 -10.08
CA PRO A 41 7.23 0.04 -8.79
C PRO A 41 7.93 1.40 -8.65
N ASN A 42 7.70 2.33 -9.58
CA ASN A 42 8.28 3.67 -9.61
C ASN A 42 7.55 4.62 -8.64
N ILE A 43 7.66 4.34 -7.34
CA ILE A 43 7.11 5.12 -6.24
C ILE A 43 8.21 5.47 -5.24
N ASP A 44 8.08 6.60 -4.55
CA ASP A 44 9.10 7.09 -3.62
C ASP A 44 8.76 6.71 -2.17
N TRP A 45 7.46 6.62 -1.87
CA TRP A 45 6.92 6.27 -0.56
C TRP A 45 5.74 5.32 -0.66
N ILE A 46 5.59 4.49 0.36
CA ILE A 46 4.41 3.66 0.56
C ILE A 46 3.79 3.96 1.92
N ALA A 47 2.47 4.00 1.98
CA ALA A 47 1.70 4.17 3.21
C ALA A 47 0.61 3.11 3.33
N PHE A 48 0.26 2.74 4.57
CA PHE A 48 -0.56 1.55 4.84
C PHE A 48 -1.93 1.93 5.40
N TYR A 49 -2.98 1.78 4.58
CA TYR A 49 -4.35 1.92 5.02
C TYR A 49 -4.80 0.65 5.77
N GLN A 50 -4.83 0.73 7.10
CA GLN A 50 -5.16 -0.37 7.98
C GLN A 50 -6.67 -0.64 7.98
N THR A 51 -7.05 -1.91 7.82
CA THR A 51 -8.48 -2.31 7.79
C THR A 51 -8.96 -2.90 9.12
N LYS A 52 -10.10 -3.59 9.11
CA LYS A 52 -10.71 -4.23 10.29
C LYS A 52 -9.73 -5.11 11.10
N ALA A 53 -8.71 -5.70 10.45
CA ALA A 53 -7.73 -6.57 11.09
C ALA A 53 -6.90 -5.85 12.17
N PHE A 54 -6.86 -4.52 12.15
CA PHE A 54 -6.02 -3.70 13.05
C PHE A 54 -6.78 -3.11 14.24
N GLY A 55 -8.01 -3.57 14.52
CA GLY A 55 -8.70 -3.25 15.77
C GLY A 55 -8.85 -1.74 15.99
N GLY A 56 -8.21 -1.19 17.03
CA GLY A 56 -8.25 0.25 17.36
C GLY A 56 -7.66 1.16 16.28
N ASP A 57 -6.68 0.66 15.53
CA ASP A 57 -5.98 1.41 14.47
C ASP A 57 -6.59 1.19 13.09
N ARG A 58 -7.84 0.70 13.04
CA ARG A 58 -8.54 0.45 11.78
C ARG A 58 -9.00 1.74 11.13
N TRP A 59 -9.17 1.65 9.80
CA TRP A 59 -9.73 2.68 8.93
C TRP A 59 -8.91 3.97 8.91
N ALA A 60 -7.59 3.83 8.91
CA ALA A 60 -6.69 4.95 8.85
C ALA A 60 -5.32 4.55 8.29
N VAL A 61 -4.56 5.55 7.87
CA VAL A 61 -3.15 5.46 7.56
C VAL A 61 -2.36 6.01 8.74
N HIS A 62 -1.78 5.11 9.53
CA HIS A 62 -0.91 5.50 10.65
C HIS A 62 0.57 5.47 10.27
N PHE A 63 0.94 4.66 9.27
CA PHE A 63 2.33 4.35 8.97
C PHE A 63 2.67 4.51 7.50
N TYR A 64 3.88 4.97 7.25
CA TYR A 64 4.48 5.08 5.92
C TYR A 64 5.99 4.82 5.98
N ALA A 65 6.59 4.48 4.84
CA ALA A 65 8.01 4.21 4.72
C ALA A 65 8.53 4.63 3.34
N LYS A 66 9.81 5.03 3.28
CA LYS A 66 10.48 5.28 2.00
C LYS A 66 10.68 3.97 1.27
N VAL A 67 10.44 3.95 -0.04
CA VAL A 67 10.86 2.83 -0.89
C VAL A 67 12.32 3.03 -1.26
N LEU A 68 13.17 2.06 -0.89
CA LEU A 68 14.62 2.07 -1.13
C LEU A 68 14.99 1.36 -2.44
N GLY A 69 14.11 0.51 -2.93
CA GLY A 69 14.26 -0.20 -4.19
C GLY A 69 13.20 -1.30 -4.32
N HIS A 70 13.26 -2.06 -5.41
CA HIS A 70 12.34 -3.15 -5.66
C HIS A 70 13.00 -4.33 -6.38
N GLU A 71 12.42 -5.52 -6.19
CA GLU A 71 12.77 -6.75 -6.91
C GLU A 71 11.50 -7.37 -7.51
N LEU A 72 11.64 -8.11 -8.61
CA LEU A 72 10.56 -8.88 -9.22
C LEU A 72 10.76 -10.37 -8.89
N LEU A 73 9.85 -10.94 -8.12
CA LEU A 73 9.95 -12.31 -7.62
C LEU A 73 8.61 -13.05 -7.77
N THR A 74 8.65 -14.38 -7.84
CA THR A 74 7.43 -15.17 -7.71
C THR A 74 7.04 -15.32 -6.23
N ARG A 75 5.79 -15.67 -5.92
CA ARG A 75 5.35 -15.86 -4.53
C ARG A 75 6.16 -16.92 -3.79
N ARG A 76 6.53 -18.02 -4.46
CA ARG A 76 7.34 -19.08 -3.84
C ARG A 76 8.75 -18.62 -3.49
N ASP A 77 9.32 -17.73 -4.29
CA ASP A 77 10.67 -17.19 -4.03
C ASP A 77 10.60 -16.12 -2.94
N LEU A 78 9.54 -15.31 -2.96
CA LEU A 78 9.28 -14.25 -2.00
C LEU A 78 8.92 -14.77 -0.60
N ILE A 79 8.14 -15.84 -0.53
CA ILE A 79 7.65 -16.46 0.70
C ILE A 79 7.85 -17.98 0.58
N PRO A 80 9.06 -18.49 0.86
CA PRO A 80 9.39 -19.92 0.67
C PRO A 80 8.48 -20.89 1.45
N THR A 81 7.95 -20.46 2.59
CA THR A 81 6.99 -21.24 3.40
C THR A 81 5.65 -21.45 2.69
N GLU A 82 5.36 -20.71 1.62
CA GLU A 82 4.13 -20.79 0.83
C GLU A 82 4.37 -21.36 -0.58
N ALA A 83 5.40 -22.20 -0.77
CA ALA A 83 5.77 -22.76 -2.08
C ALA A 83 4.63 -23.51 -2.81
N ASN A 84 3.66 -24.07 -2.06
CA ASN A 84 2.50 -24.80 -2.60
C ASN A 84 1.22 -23.96 -2.68
N HIS A 85 1.29 -22.65 -2.45
CA HIS A 85 0.13 -21.77 -2.51
C HIS A 85 -0.48 -21.74 -3.93
N LYS A 86 -1.81 -21.55 -4.04
CA LYS A 86 -2.52 -21.43 -5.35
C LYS A 86 -1.94 -20.37 -6.30
N ARG A 87 -1.11 -19.47 -5.78
CA ARG A 87 -0.41 -18.39 -6.49
C ARG A 87 1.11 -18.48 -6.40
N ALA A 88 1.66 -19.64 -6.11
CA ALA A 88 3.10 -19.83 -5.95
C ALA A 88 3.91 -19.25 -7.12
N ASN A 89 3.39 -19.33 -8.35
CA ASN A 89 4.03 -18.85 -9.58
C ASN A 89 3.62 -17.43 -10.00
N ALA A 90 2.76 -16.75 -9.23
CA ALA A 90 2.37 -15.39 -9.55
C ALA A 90 3.50 -14.41 -9.22
N TRP A 91 3.67 -13.39 -10.06
CA TRP A 91 4.70 -12.37 -9.92
C TRP A 91 4.29 -11.26 -8.94
N TYR A 92 5.26 -10.81 -8.14
CA TYR A 92 5.14 -9.75 -7.17
C TYR A 92 6.33 -8.80 -7.26
N TYR A 93 6.06 -7.51 -7.09
CA TYR A 93 7.07 -6.55 -6.70
C TYR A 93 7.33 -6.68 -5.21
N LYS A 94 8.58 -6.96 -4.82
CA LYS A 94 9.07 -6.84 -3.44
C LYS A 94 9.66 -5.46 -3.28
N LEU A 95 8.99 -4.59 -2.55
CA LEU A 95 9.47 -3.25 -2.22
C LEU A 95 10.32 -3.33 -0.97
N MET A 96 11.57 -2.90 -1.05
CA MET A 96 12.46 -2.74 0.10
C MET A 96 12.16 -1.39 0.75
N LEU A 97 11.93 -1.38 2.06
CA LEU A 97 11.47 -0.23 2.81
C LEU A 97 12.57 0.32 3.71
N GLY A 98 12.57 1.63 3.89
CA GLY A 98 13.26 2.28 4.98
C GLY A 98 12.51 2.08 6.31
N PRO A 99 12.98 2.74 7.39
CA PRO A 99 12.30 2.73 8.67
C PRO A 99 10.84 3.18 8.55
N LEU A 100 9.95 2.57 9.33
CA LEU A 100 8.57 3.01 9.45
C LEU A 100 8.50 4.36 10.17
N HIS A 101 7.66 5.24 9.64
CA HIS A 101 7.35 6.54 10.20
C HIS A 101 5.86 6.63 10.54
N HIS A 102 5.54 7.34 11.64
CA HIS A 102 4.17 7.63 12.01
C HIS A 102 3.67 8.88 11.28
N LYS A 103 2.48 8.79 10.67
CA LYS A 103 1.72 9.95 10.20
C LYS A 103 0.93 10.51 11.38
N LEU A 104 1.27 11.73 11.81
CA LEU A 104 0.65 12.41 12.94
C LEU A 104 0.08 13.77 12.49
N PRO A 105 -1.24 14.01 12.61
CA PRO A 105 -2.28 13.02 12.93
C PRO A 105 -2.39 11.94 11.82
N PRO A 106 -2.94 10.75 12.13
CA PRO A 106 -3.18 9.73 11.10
C PRO A 106 -4.23 10.22 10.09
N ILE A 107 -4.14 9.73 8.85
CA ILE A 107 -5.15 10.04 7.82
C ILE A 107 -6.31 9.07 8.00
N ILE A 108 -7.46 9.56 8.46
CA ILE A 108 -8.61 8.72 8.82
C ILE A 108 -9.54 8.47 7.62
N SER A 109 -10.32 7.40 7.68
CA SER A 109 -11.42 7.11 6.75
C SER A 109 -12.72 7.09 7.53
N GLU A 110 -13.45 8.21 7.55
CA GLU A 110 -14.71 8.33 8.30
C GLU A 110 -15.78 7.38 7.76
N ARG A 111 -15.77 7.19 6.44
CA ARG A 111 -16.64 6.26 5.73
C ARG A 111 -15.84 5.01 5.39
N ARG A 112 -16.47 3.84 5.51
CA ARG A 112 -15.85 2.59 5.08
C ARG A 112 -15.68 2.57 3.56
N ARG A 113 -14.47 2.85 3.08
CA ARG A 113 -14.12 2.78 1.66
C ARG A 113 -13.45 1.44 1.32
N ARG A 114 -13.75 0.94 0.12
CA ARG A 114 -13.01 -0.18 -0.49
C ARG A 114 -11.81 0.41 -1.21
N ILE A 115 -10.67 0.38 -0.54
CA ILE A 115 -9.40 0.89 -1.07
C ILE A 115 -8.55 -0.33 -1.40
N THR A 116 -7.93 -0.33 -2.57
CA THR A 116 -6.84 -1.26 -2.89
C THR A 116 -5.55 -0.47 -3.01
N PHE A 117 -5.57 0.59 -3.84
CA PHE A 117 -4.48 1.54 -3.97
C PHE A 117 -5.01 2.97 -4.12
N ILE A 118 -4.28 3.94 -3.60
CA ILE A 118 -4.41 5.36 -3.94
C ILE A 118 -3.02 5.86 -4.30
N PHE A 119 -2.90 6.47 -5.47
CA PHE A 119 -1.68 7.17 -5.88
C PHE A 119 -1.87 8.66 -5.64
N THR A 120 -0.91 9.30 -4.98
CA THR A 120 -0.97 10.71 -4.60
C THR A 120 0.42 11.34 -4.60
N THR A 121 0.47 12.67 -4.49
CA THR A 121 1.69 13.46 -4.35
C THR A 121 2.06 13.66 -2.88
N GLY A 122 3.33 14.01 -2.62
CA GLY A 122 3.85 14.18 -1.27
C GLY A 122 3.23 15.34 -0.51
N ASP A 123 2.99 16.47 -1.18
CA ASP A 123 2.30 17.63 -0.58
C ASP A 123 0.87 17.28 -0.12
N ARG A 124 0.13 16.55 -0.95
CA ARG A 124 -1.23 16.09 -0.68
C ARG A 124 -1.25 15.04 0.42
N PHE A 125 -0.28 14.13 0.45
CA PHE A 125 -0.15 13.15 1.53
C PHE A 125 0.16 13.81 2.89
N GLU A 126 1.07 14.79 2.92
CA GLU A 126 1.42 15.53 4.13
C GLU A 126 0.21 16.32 4.65
N ALA A 127 -0.49 17.02 3.76
CA ALA A 127 -1.67 17.83 4.10
C ALA A 127 -2.93 17.02 4.45
N ALA A 128 -3.02 15.75 4.03
CA ALA A 128 -4.21 14.93 4.21
C ALA A 128 -4.54 14.68 5.70
N VAL A 129 -5.82 14.82 6.02
CA VAL A 129 -6.40 14.47 7.32
C VAL A 129 -7.44 13.35 7.13
N GLU A 130 -8.15 13.32 6.01
CA GLU A 130 -9.08 12.25 5.62
C GLU A 130 -8.63 11.59 4.30
N ILE A 131 -9.01 10.33 4.09
CA ILE A 131 -8.64 9.55 2.90
C ILE A 131 -9.00 10.26 1.57
N ASN A 132 -10.09 11.02 1.51
CA ASN A 132 -10.49 11.72 0.29
C ASN A 132 -9.55 12.86 -0.07
N ASP A 133 -8.83 13.42 0.89
CA ASP A 133 -7.83 14.46 0.63
C ASP A 133 -6.72 13.93 -0.27
N LEU A 134 -6.49 12.61 -0.26
CA LEU A 134 -5.51 11.91 -1.11
C LEU A 134 -5.98 11.76 -2.57
N LEU A 135 -7.26 11.97 -2.86
CA LEU A 135 -7.82 11.76 -4.19
C LEU A 135 -7.77 13.05 -5.00
N ASN A 136 -7.29 12.96 -6.24
CA ASN A 136 -7.25 14.08 -7.16
C ASN A 136 -8.49 14.05 -8.06
N ASP A 137 -9.23 15.16 -8.17
CA ASP A 137 -10.29 15.29 -9.18
C ASP A 137 -9.73 15.75 -10.55
N GLU A 138 -8.49 16.27 -10.62
CA GLU A 138 -7.96 16.97 -11.81
C GLU A 138 -6.56 16.56 -12.32
N SER A 139 -5.89 15.53 -11.79
CA SER A 139 -4.55 15.15 -12.32
C SER A 139 -4.62 14.22 -13.53
N PRO A 140 -3.84 14.46 -14.60
CA PRO A 140 -3.63 13.50 -15.69
C PRO A 140 -3.01 12.17 -15.24
N ALA A 141 -2.34 12.16 -14.08
CA ALA A 141 -1.75 10.98 -13.42
C ALA A 141 -2.62 10.42 -12.26
N GLY A 142 -3.77 11.04 -11.99
CA GLY A 142 -4.62 10.79 -10.83
C GLY A 142 -5.85 10.00 -11.21
N TYR A 143 -5.69 8.79 -11.77
CA TYR A 143 -6.83 7.89 -11.81
C TYR A 143 -7.04 7.32 -10.40
N PRO A 144 -8.22 7.49 -9.79
CA PRO A 144 -8.60 6.68 -8.64
C PRO A 144 -8.61 5.22 -9.10
N PHE A 145 -7.59 4.45 -8.73
CA PHE A 145 -7.66 2.98 -8.79
C PHE A 145 -8.55 2.46 -7.65
N VAL A 146 -9.78 2.97 -7.59
CA VAL A 146 -10.86 2.31 -6.88
C VAL A 146 -11.32 1.22 -7.83
N THR A 147 -10.84 -0.01 -7.62
CA THR A 147 -11.36 -1.18 -8.34
C THR A 147 -12.85 -1.34 -7.98
N LEU A 148 -13.73 -0.75 -8.80
CA LEU A 148 -15.17 -0.98 -8.74
C LEU A 148 -15.48 -2.32 -9.42
N LYS A 149 -15.66 -3.36 -8.59
CA LYS A 149 -16.04 -4.76 -8.91
C LYS A 149 -15.00 -5.51 -9.76
N GLU A 150 -14.66 -6.78 -9.53
CA GLU A 150 -15.50 -7.93 -9.25
C GLU A 150 -14.67 -9.08 -8.64
N ASN A 151 -15.34 -9.96 -7.89
CA ASN A 151 -14.92 -11.25 -7.30
C ASN A 151 -14.11 -11.30 -6.00
N ARG A 152 -14.74 -12.02 -5.06
CA ARG A 152 -14.43 -12.25 -3.65
C ARG A 152 -13.29 -13.26 -3.40
N GLU A 153 -12.61 -13.73 -4.43
CA GLU A 153 -11.83 -14.97 -4.33
C GLU A 153 -10.31 -14.77 -4.16
N ASP A 154 -9.87 -13.51 -4.21
CA ASP A 154 -8.47 -13.22 -4.44
C ASP A 154 -7.72 -12.60 -3.24
N PHE A 155 -8.41 -12.35 -2.14
CA PHE A 155 -7.81 -12.01 -0.86
C PHE A 155 -8.56 -12.82 0.21
N GLY A 156 -8.18 -14.09 0.34
CA GLY A 156 -8.80 -15.03 1.28
C GLY A 156 -8.70 -14.53 2.71
N ASP A 157 -9.78 -14.78 3.47
CA ASP A 157 -9.92 -14.56 4.92
C ASP A 157 -8.74 -15.10 5.74
#